data_AF-A0A2U1KZQ4-F1
#
_entry.id   AF-A0A2U1KZQ4-F1
#
_cell.length_a   1.000
_cell.length_b   1.000
_cell.length_c   1.000
_cell.angle_alpha   90.00
_cell.angle_beta   90.00
_cell.angle_gamma   90.00
#
_symmetry.space_group_name_H-M   'P 1'
#
loop_
_entity.id
_entity.type
_entity.pdbx_description
1 polymer ?
#
loop_
_entity_poly.entity_id
_entity_poly.type
_entity_poly.pdbx_seq_one_letter_code
_entity_poly.pdbx_strand_id
1 'polypeptide(L)' 'MKQHDLVSWTAMIMGCASHGRAHEAISLFKQMEVEGFTPNSVTFVAVLTACSQVDTPQSAQLPLQYGFKI' A
#
# COMPACT_ATOMS: atom_id res chain seq x y z
N MET A 1 -12.37 19.43 -12.47
CA MET A 1 -11.44 18.38 -12.89
C MET A 1 -10.73 17.92 -11.63
N LYS A 2 -10.88 16.66 -11.20
CA LYS A 2 -10.12 16.18 -10.04
C LYS A 2 -8.68 16.02 -10.49
N GLN A 3 -7.88 17.03 -10.24
CA GLN A 3 -6.44 17.00 -10.42
C GLN A 3 -5.93 16.05 -9.34
N HIS A 4 -5.76 14.77 -9.68
CA HIS A 4 -5.18 13.82 -8.75
C HIS A 4 -3.70 14.18 -8.62
N ASP A 5 -3.38 15.02 -7.64
CA ASP A 5 -2.00 15.37 -7.36
C ASP A 5 -1.22 14.11 -6.98
N LEU A 6 0.09 14.14 -7.23
CA LEU A 6 1.03 13.08 -6.87
C LEU A 6 0.89 12.62 -5.39
N VAL A 7 0.51 13.55 -4.52
CA VAL A 7 0.20 13.31 -3.10
C VAL A 7 -1.04 12.41 -2.93
N SER A 8 -2.09 12.64 -3.71
CA SER A 8 -3.32 11.82 -3.67
C SER A 8 -3.06 10.39 -4.15
N TRP A 9 -2.30 10.22 -5.25
CA TRP A 9 -1.88 8.89 -5.72
C TRP A 9 -1.04 8.16 -4.67
N THR A 10 -0.06 8.85 -4.09
CA THR A 10 0.78 8.28 -3.03
C THR A 10 -0.05 7.88 -1.81
N ALA A 11 -1.02 8.70 -1.39
CA ALA A 11 -1.92 8.40 -0.28
C ALA A 11 -2.82 7.18 -0.56
N MET A 12 -3.37 7.04 -1.77
CA MET A 12 -4.17 5.87 -2.15
C MET A 12 -3.34 4.59 -2.15
N ILE A 13 -2.11 4.64 -2.68
CA ILE A 13 -1.20 3.50 -2.75
C ILE A 13 -0.71 3.09 -1.35
N MET A 14 -0.36 4.07 -0.50
CA MET A 14 -0.05 3.85 0.92
C MET A 14 -1.24 3.23 1.66
N GLY A 15 -2.46 3.71 1.39
CA GLY A 15 -3.68 3.13 1.95
C GLY A 15 -3.84 1.66 1.56
N CYS A 16 -3.60 1.31 0.28
CA CYS A 16 -3.64 -0.07 -0.17
C CYS A 16 -2.54 -0.93 0.48
N ALA A 17 -1.35 -0.35 0.66
CA ALA A 17 -0.22 -1.01 1.31
C ALA A 17 -0.48 -1.39 2.76
N SER A 18 -1.11 -0.51 3.53
CA SER A 18 -1.46 -0.76 4.94
C SER A 18 -2.56 -1.82 5.13
N HIS A 19 -3.30 -2.15 4.07
CA HIS A 19 -4.37 -3.15 4.10
C HIS A 19 -3.98 -4.46 3.39
N GLY A 20 -2.69 -4.64 3.05
CA GLY A 20 -2.23 -5.80 2.28
C GLY A 20 -2.86 -5.93 0.89
N ARG A 21 -3.41 -4.85 0.33
CA ARG A 21 -4.05 -4.87 -0.99
C ARG A 21 -3.04 -4.60 -2.09
N ALA A 22 -2.06 -5.50 -2.23
CA ALA A 22 -0.97 -5.34 -3.20
C ALA A 22 -1.45 -5.17 -4.64
N HIS A 23 -2.45 -5.96 -5.05
CA HIS A 23 -2.98 -5.90 -6.40
C HIS A 23 -3.58 -4.52 -6.75
N GLU A 24 -4.27 -3.92 -5.79
CA GLU A 24 -4.87 -2.59 -5.94
C GLU A 24 -3.79 -1.49 -5.96
N ALA A 25 -2.77 -1.62 -5.10
CA ALA A 25 -1.60 -0.73 -5.08
C ALA A 25 -0.85 -0.74 -6.43
N ILE A 26 -0.65 -1.92 -7.04
CA ILE A 26 0.00 -2.07 -8.35
C ILE A 26 -0.86 -1.46 -9.46
N SER A 27 -2.17 -1.66 -9.43
CA SER A 27 -3.08 -1.06 -10.42
C SER A 27 -3.05 0.46 -10.36
N LEU A 28 -3.04 1.04 -9.16
CA LEU A 28 -2.94 2.49 -8.95
C LEU A 28 -1.58 3.03 -9.41
N PHE A 29 -0.49 2.31 -9.11
CA PHE A 29 0.85 2.67 -9.58
C PHE A 29 0.90 2.76 -11.11
N LYS A 30 0.31 1.79 -11.80
CA LYS A 30 0.28 1.76 -13.26
C LYS A 30 -0.60 2.87 -13.85
N GLN A 31 -1.73 3.19 -13.21
CA GLN A 31 -2.56 4.34 -13.60
C GLN A 31 -1.82 5.66 -13.44
N MET A 32 -1.07 5.83 -12.35
CA MET A 32 -0.26 7.02 -12.10
C MET A 32 0.76 7.23 -13.24
N GLU A 33 1.44 6.18 -13.70
CA GLU A 33 2.34 6.27 -14.86
C GLU A 33 1.61 6.61 -16.16
N VAL A 34 0.43 6.02 -16.40
CA VAL A 34 -0.39 6.30 -17.60
C VAL A 34 -0.88 7.75 -17.62
N GLU A 35 -1.17 8.34 -16.47
CA GLU A 35 -1.51 9.76 -16.34
C GLU A 35 -0.29 10.70 -16.44
N GLY A 36 0.92 10.16 -16.58
CA GLY A 36 2.16 10.94 -16.73
C GLY A 36 2.77 11.41 -15.41
N PHE A 37 2.28 10.89 -14.28
CA PHE A 37 2.88 11.17 -12.98
C PHE A 37 4.04 10.21 -12.72
N THR A 38 5.18 10.74 -12.28
CA THR A 38 6.37 9.93 -11.97
C THR A 38 6.22 9.32 -10.58
N PRO A 39 6.15 7.98 -10.45
CA PRO A 39 6.11 7.34 -9.15
C PRO A 39 7.36 7.67 -8.35
N ASN A 40 7.21 7.99 -7.06
CA ASN A 40 8.34 8.29 -6.19
C ASN A 40 8.83 7.03 -5.47
N SER A 41 9.96 7.13 -4.79
CA SER A 41 10.52 6.04 -4.00
C SER A 41 9.56 5.52 -2.91
N VAL A 42 8.71 6.41 -2.36
CA VAL A 42 7.69 6.05 -1.35
C VAL A 42 6.60 5.18 -1.97
N THR A 43 6.15 5.48 -3.20
CA THR A 43 5.17 4.69 -3.93
C THR A 43 5.66 3.26 -4.17
N PHE A 44 6.94 3.12 -4.53
CA PHE A 44 7.58 1.82 -4.71
C PHE A 44 7.65 1.02 -3.41
N VAL A 45 8.09 1.65 -2.32
CA VAL A 45 8.16 1.02 -0.99
C VAL A 45 6.77 0.61 -0.51
N ALA A 46 5.75 1.43 -0.75
CA ALA A 46 4.36 1.10 -0.42
C ALA A 46 3.89 -0.15 -1.16
N VAL A 47 4.11 -0.25 -2.48
CA VAL A 47 3.75 -1.45 -3.25
C VAL A 47 4.49 -2.69 -2.74
N LEU A 48 5.78 -2.60 -2.46
CA LEU A 48 6.57 -3.71 -1.91
C LEU A 48 6.07 -4.14 -0.52
N THR A 49 5.71 -3.17 0.32
CA THR A 49 5.14 -3.42 1.65
C THR A 49 3.78 -4.10 1.54
N ALA A 50 2.95 -3.65 0.60
CA ALA A 50 1.67 -4.27 0.29
C ALA A 50 1.85 -5.75 -0.08
N CYS A 51 2.80 -6.04 -0.99
CA CYS A 51 3.13 -7.41 -1.40
C CYS A 51 3.63 -8.24 -0.21
N SER A 52 4.51 -7.68 0.63
CA SER A 52 5.03 -8.36 1.82
C SER A 52 3.96 -8.68 2.85
N GLN A 53 2.83 -7.96 2.86
CA GLN A 53 1.68 -8.25 3.73
C GLN A 53 0.73 -9.29 3.13
N VAL A 54 0.68 -9.44 1.80
CA VAL A 54 -0.12 -10.50 1.14
C VAL A 54 0.34 -11.90 1.53
N ASP A 55 1.64 -12.06 1.81
CA ASP A 55 2.22 -13.33 2.28
C ASP A 55 1.89 -13.66 3.74
N THR A 56 1.23 -12.76 4.48
CA THR A 56 0.68 -13.10 5.79
C THR A 56 -0.76 -13.57 5.61
N PRO A 57 -1.09 -14.84 5.93
CA PRO A 57 -2.48 -15.25 5.98
C PRO A 57 -3.22 -14.30 6.93
N GLN A 58 -4.36 -13.80 6.48
CA GLN A 58 -5.28 -12.87 7.15
C GLN A 58 -5.74 -13.34 8.57
N SER A 59 -5.22 -14.47 9.06
CA SER A 59 -5.28 -14.92 10.46
C SER A 59 -4.34 -14.19 11.42
N ALA A 60 -3.45 -13.30 10.95
CA ALA A 60 -2.48 -12.59 11.79
C ALA A 60 -2.94 -11.20 12.29
N GLN A 61 -4.21 -10.81 12.10
CA GLN A 61 -4.82 -9.73 12.89
C GLN A 61 -5.32 -10.28 14.24
N LEU A 62 -4.43 -10.93 14.99
CA LEU A 62 -4.53 -10.85 16.44
C LEU A 62 -3.51 -9.80 16.85
N PRO A 63 -3.94 -8.64 17.38
CA PRO A 63 -3.00 -7.73 18.02
C PRO A 63 -2.17 -8.56 19.01
N LEU A 64 -0.85 -8.54 18.84
CA LEU A 64 0.11 -9.09 19.79
C LEU A 64 0.00 -8.31 21.10
N GLN A 65 -1.05 -8.57 21.87
CA GLN A 65 -1.28 -8.14 23.24
C GLN A 65 -1.70 -9.36 24.08
N TYR A 66 -1.10 -10.52 23.82
CA TYR A 66 -1.10 -11.65 24.74
C TYR A 66 0.33 -12.16 24.89
N GLY A 67 1.12 -11.38 25.61
CA GLY A 67 2.55 -11.60 25.80
C GLY A 67 3.13 -10.90 27.02
N PHE A 68 2.36 -10.76 28.10
CA PHE A 68 2.95 -10.61 29.44
C PHE A 68 2.64 -11.89 30.21
N LYS A 69 3.47 -12.90 29.96
CA LYS A 69 3.55 -14.10 30.76
C LYS A 69 4.73 -13.91 31.71
N ILE A 70 4.45 -13.34 32.89
CA ILE A 70 5.09 -13.60 34.19
C ILE A 70 4.10 -13.22 35.28
#